data_AF-A0A2N5Z2U2-F1
#
_entry.id   AF-A0A2N5Z2U2-F1
#
_cell.length_a   1.000
_cell.length_b   1.000
_cell.length_c   1.000
_cell.angle_alpha   90.00
_cell.angle_beta   90.00
_cell.angle_gamma   90.00
#
_symmetry.space_group_name_H-M   'P 1'
#
loop_
_entity.id
_entity.type
_entity.pdbx_description
1 polymer ?
#
loop_
_entity_poly.entity_id
_entity_poly.type
_entity_poly.pdbx_seq_one_letter_code
_entity_poly.pdbx_strand_id
1 'polypeptide(L)'
;TDTKSIKASWARFVKEESKDLANQIAEIFENDSTFIDRRNRVLDHLMARFGFSIHEVVAAYGFSAKDESAINLKLDILRNYPEMSKDRYRAAAGNSLLDLIQNEKYSGFDRRIKHLLGLKPSYNFFLGKEEFSFPEIFDTSTFNLNFDDVKYTLSVKATSEDRSIELLFAYGLDIENYQLVRNDDNRYQVKLLNIKKEVFGEVIGYFNSREDAALFIKSLVDRLIEYEKNFHKFCTLEHILLKPDNHVQCYDFTVNYKGNSIFRSESYSFNNRDAILDDLQSVLADYSNYEVKHLGDNQYKILVHSRAAQLALKGVWFYNSEEEALKDAELFAWHFGELSKSSFYQHIVFGTSFQSELELRYDPFSYNTTVLIPSWLNRFSDPKIRQQIEKTMTFEAPAHIAVHVLWVGFSEMKMMHEILTGLVSVDYSDKHFIQNLYQFLRLVFHRK
;
A
#
# COMPACT_ATOMS: atom_id res chain seq x y z
N THR A 1 33.17 46.56 60.12
CA THR A 1 32.03 45.76 59.63
C THR A 1 32.57 44.72 58.69
N ASP A 2 32.45 43.45 59.06
CA ASP A 2 33.11 42.33 58.38
C ASP A 2 32.47 42.07 57.00
N THR A 3 33.17 42.48 55.95
CA THR A 3 32.74 42.37 54.56
C THR A 3 32.55 40.92 54.12
N LYS A 4 33.20 39.93 54.77
CA LYS A 4 32.96 38.51 54.51
C LYS A 4 31.60 38.05 55.04
N SER A 5 31.20 38.52 56.22
CA SER A 5 29.91 38.21 56.84
C SER A 5 28.73 38.74 56.00
N ILE A 6 28.87 39.96 55.46
CA ILE A 6 27.85 40.57 54.58
C ILE A 6 27.74 39.81 53.26
N LYS A 7 28.88 39.45 52.64
CA LYS A 7 28.87 38.65 51.40
C LYS A 7 28.24 37.27 51.59
N ALA A 8 28.52 36.61 52.71
CA ALA A 8 27.94 35.31 53.03
C ALA A 8 26.43 35.39 53.32
N SER A 9 26.00 36.43 54.04
CA SER A 9 24.57 36.67 54.30
C SER A 9 23.82 37.02 53.03
N TRP A 10 24.42 37.80 52.14
CA TRP A 10 23.82 38.15 50.85
C TRP A 10 23.74 36.97 49.89
N ALA A 11 24.78 36.11 49.85
CA ALA A 11 24.73 34.87 49.08
C ALA A 11 23.64 33.91 49.61
N ARG A 12 23.41 33.88 50.93
CA ARG A 12 22.35 33.06 51.54
C ARG A 12 20.95 33.62 51.23
N PHE A 13 20.76 34.93 51.37
CA PHE A 13 19.52 35.63 51.01
C PHE A 13 19.18 35.43 49.53
N VAL A 14 20.14 35.65 48.61
CA VAL A 14 19.93 35.41 47.18
C VAL A 14 19.56 33.96 46.90
N LYS A 15 20.15 32.99 47.61
CA LYS A 15 19.85 31.56 47.42
C LYS A 15 18.47 31.17 47.96
N GLU A 16 18.02 31.77 49.06
CA GLU A 16 16.70 31.54 49.66
C GLU A 16 15.59 32.27 48.86
N GLU A 17 15.77 33.54 48.54
CA GLU A 17 14.82 34.35 47.76
C GLU A 17 14.76 33.96 46.29
N SER A 18 15.86 33.51 45.67
CA SER A 18 15.80 33.00 44.28
C SER A 18 14.90 31.79 44.15
N LYS A 19 14.86 30.94 45.19
CA LYS A 19 13.99 29.78 45.22
C LYS A 19 12.53 30.18 45.44
N ASP A 20 12.29 31.17 46.29
CA ASP A 20 10.95 31.69 46.55
C ASP A 20 10.38 32.46 45.35
N LEU A 21 11.20 33.29 44.70
CA LEU A 21 10.88 33.96 43.44
C LEU A 21 10.63 32.96 42.30
N ALA A 22 11.44 31.89 42.21
CA ALA A 22 11.21 30.84 41.23
C ALA A 22 9.87 30.12 41.45
N ASN A 23 9.47 29.88 42.71
CA ASN A 23 8.18 29.30 43.04
C ASN A 23 7.01 30.26 42.73
N GLN A 24 7.12 31.54 43.08
CA GLN A 24 6.11 32.55 42.76
C GLN A 24 5.95 32.74 41.25
N ILE A 25 7.05 32.73 40.49
CA ILE A 25 7.03 32.74 39.03
C ILE A 25 6.33 31.47 38.52
N ALA A 26 6.67 30.29 39.05
CA ALA A 26 6.03 29.04 38.66
C ALA A 26 4.51 28.99 38.97
N GLU A 27 4.04 29.70 40.01
CA GLU A 27 2.61 29.85 40.32
C GLU A 27 1.88 30.82 39.37
N ILE A 28 2.58 31.83 38.84
CA ILE A 28 2.04 32.78 37.87
C ILE A 28 1.98 32.16 36.46
N PHE A 29 2.96 31.34 36.10
CA PHE A 29 2.99 30.67 34.81
C PHE A 29 1.96 29.54 34.74
N GLU A 30 1.22 29.51 33.63
CA GLU A 30 0.32 28.39 33.30
C GLU A 30 1.14 27.09 33.26
N ASN A 31 0.74 26.08 34.04
CA ASN A 31 1.40 24.78 34.00
C ASN A 31 1.15 24.07 32.65
N ASP A 32 2.06 23.19 32.25
CA ASP A 32 2.03 22.52 30.94
C ASP A 32 0.71 21.81 30.66
N SER A 33 0.12 21.19 31.69
CA SER A 33 -1.15 20.47 31.52
C SER A 33 -2.34 21.39 31.21
N THR A 34 -2.34 22.60 31.78
CA THR A 34 -3.37 23.61 31.55
C THR A 34 -3.19 24.23 30.16
N PHE A 35 -1.93 24.52 29.79
CA PHE A 35 -1.58 25.00 28.46
C PHE A 35 -2.03 24.02 27.36
N ILE A 36 -1.73 22.72 27.53
CA ILE A 36 -2.10 21.67 26.57
C ILE A 36 -3.62 21.53 26.46
N ASP A 37 -4.35 21.50 27.58
CA ASP A 37 -5.81 21.45 27.57
C ASP A 37 -6.45 22.65 26.84
N ARG A 38 -6.02 23.86 27.19
CA ARG A 38 -6.53 25.10 26.59
C ARG A 38 -6.25 25.14 25.09
N ARG A 39 -5.04 24.76 24.68
CA ARG A 39 -4.66 24.69 23.27
C ARG A 39 -5.47 23.63 22.52
N ASN A 40 -5.67 22.46 23.12
CA ASN A 40 -6.49 21.40 22.53
C ASN A 40 -7.93 21.88 22.26
N ARG A 41 -8.58 22.53 23.25
CA ARG A 41 -9.94 23.07 23.09
C ARG A 41 -10.06 24.10 21.97
N VAL A 42 -9.10 25.01 21.85
CA VAL A 42 -9.08 26.00 20.77
C VAL A 42 -8.92 25.33 19.40
N LEU A 43 -8.02 24.36 19.28
CA LEU A 43 -7.80 23.64 18.02
C LEU A 43 -9.03 22.80 17.63
N ASP A 44 -9.67 22.13 18.59
CA ASP A 44 -10.92 21.39 18.34
C ASP A 44 -12.03 22.32 17.85
N HIS A 45 -12.16 23.51 18.44
CA HIS A 45 -13.10 24.51 17.97
C HIS A 45 -12.83 24.96 16.53
N LEU A 46 -11.56 25.20 16.17
CA LEU A 46 -11.17 25.57 14.81
C LEU A 46 -11.47 24.45 13.80
N MET A 47 -11.16 23.21 14.15
CA MET A 47 -11.42 22.04 13.30
C MET A 47 -12.92 21.80 13.09
N ALA A 48 -13.72 21.95 14.16
CA ALA A 48 -15.17 21.79 14.09
C ALA A 48 -15.83 22.77 13.13
N ARG A 49 -15.27 23.99 12.99
CA ARG A 49 -15.76 25.00 12.03
C ARG A 49 -15.65 24.55 10.57
N PHE A 50 -14.76 23.60 10.28
CA PHE A 50 -14.59 22.97 8.97
C PHE A 50 -15.19 21.56 8.90
N GLY A 51 -15.93 21.14 9.93
CA GLY A 51 -16.58 19.83 9.99
C GLY A 51 -15.65 18.65 10.26
N PHE A 52 -14.46 18.88 10.84
CA PHE A 52 -13.55 17.79 11.22
C PHE A 52 -13.66 17.41 12.69
N SER A 53 -13.49 16.12 12.94
CA SER A 53 -13.24 15.53 14.24
C SER A 53 -12.19 14.44 14.08
N ILE A 54 -11.16 14.47 14.93
CA ILE A 54 -10.10 13.43 14.96
C ILE A 54 -10.08 12.68 16.29
N HIS A 55 -11.14 12.78 17.10
CA HIS A 55 -11.18 12.16 18.42
C HIS A 55 -10.94 10.64 18.35
N GLU A 56 -11.50 9.98 17.33
CA GLU A 56 -11.30 8.55 17.10
C GLU A 56 -9.84 8.21 16.73
N VAL A 57 -9.20 9.02 15.87
CA VAL A 57 -7.80 8.83 15.47
C VAL A 57 -6.86 9.04 16.66
N VAL A 58 -7.07 10.13 17.41
CA VAL A 58 -6.29 10.45 18.62
C VAL A 58 -6.44 9.34 19.67
N ALA A 59 -7.66 8.83 19.87
CA ALA A 59 -7.92 7.73 20.80
C ALA A 59 -7.27 6.42 20.33
N ALA A 60 -7.34 6.09 19.04
CA ALA A 60 -6.73 4.90 18.48
C ALA A 60 -5.20 4.91 18.62
N TYR A 61 -4.57 6.07 18.48
CA TYR A 61 -3.13 6.24 18.71
C TYR A 61 -2.73 6.25 20.20
N GLY A 62 -3.69 6.16 21.12
CA GLY A 62 -3.41 6.20 22.55
C GLY A 62 -2.86 7.54 23.02
N PHE A 63 -2.97 8.60 22.22
CA PHE A 63 -2.56 9.94 22.62
C PHE A 63 -3.41 10.38 23.81
N SER A 64 -2.75 10.70 24.92
CA SER A 64 -3.46 11.24 26.08
C SER A 64 -3.98 12.65 25.77
N ALA A 65 -5.01 13.11 26.49
CA ALA A 65 -5.47 14.51 26.39
C ALA A 65 -4.38 15.54 26.73
N LYS A 66 -3.27 15.09 27.34
CA LYS A 66 -2.08 15.88 27.70
C LYS A 66 -0.90 15.66 26.74
N ASP A 67 -1.09 14.94 25.63
CA ASP A 67 -0.04 14.62 24.68
C ASP A 67 0.09 15.71 23.61
N GLU A 68 1.29 16.26 23.46
CA GLU A 68 1.61 17.27 22.44
C GLU A 68 1.46 16.69 21.02
N SER A 69 1.52 15.36 20.87
CA SER A 69 1.31 14.66 19.59
C SER A 69 -0.08 14.92 19.01
N ALA A 70 -1.12 14.95 19.86
CA ALA A 70 -2.48 15.27 19.42
C ALA A 70 -2.58 16.73 18.95
N ILE A 71 -1.93 17.66 19.65
CA ILE A 71 -1.86 19.08 19.25
C ILE A 71 -1.17 19.21 17.89
N ASN A 72 -0.05 18.52 17.70
CA ASN A 72 0.72 18.57 16.46
C ASN A 72 -0.10 18.05 15.27
N LEU A 73 -0.86 16.98 15.45
CA LEU A 73 -1.78 16.47 14.43
C LEU A 73 -2.86 17.49 14.07
N LYS A 74 -3.52 18.11 15.07
CA LYS A 74 -4.53 19.15 14.82
C LYS A 74 -3.96 20.36 14.10
N LEU A 75 -2.75 20.78 14.46
CA LEU A 75 -2.04 21.89 13.80
C LEU A 75 -1.70 21.54 12.35
N ASP A 76 -1.26 20.33 12.08
CA ASP A 76 -0.95 19.86 10.72
C ASP A 76 -2.20 19.91 9.83
N ILE A 77 -3.34 19.39 10.31
CA ILE A 77 -4.61 19.42 9.57
C ILE A 77 -5.06 20.86 9.31
N LEU A 78 -5.03 21.73 10.32
CA LEU A 78 -5.48 23.12 10.16
C LEU A 78 -4.57 23.93 9.23
N ARG A 79 -3.26 23.72 9.28
CA ARG A 79 -2.29 24.38 8.39
C ARG A 79 -2.47 23.93 6.94
N ASN A 80 -2.75 22.65 6.72
CA ASN A 80 -2.87 22.07 5.39
C ASN A 80 -4.32 21.97 4.89
N TYR A 81 -5.30 22.52 5.62
CA TYR A 81 -6.71 22.43 5.28
C TYR A 81 -7.04 22.85 3.83
N PRO A 82 -6.53 23.98 3.30
CA PRO A 82 -6.80 24.36 1.90
C PRO A 82 -6.34 23.29 0.90
N GLU A 83 -5.13 22.74 1.10
CA GLU A 83 -4.58 21.68 0.26
C GLU A 83 -5.30 20.33 0.42
N MET A 84 -5.81 20.02 1.62
CA MET A 84 -6.55 18.78 1.91
C MET A 84 -8.02 18.82 1.47
N SER A 85 -8.56 20.03 1.29
CA SER A 85 -9.98 20.27 1.02
C SER A 85 -10.26 20.50 -0.47
N LYS A 86 -9.27 21.00 -1.21
CA LYS A 86 -9.31 21.14 -2.67
C LYS A 86 -9.00 19.82 -3.36
N ASP A 87 -9.57 19.61 -4.55
CA ASP A 87 -9.23 18.49 -5.44
C ASP A 87 -9.26 17.11 -4.74
N ARG A 88 -10.10 16.94 -3.71
CA ARG A 88 -10.12 15.76 -2.81
C ARG A 88 -10.17 14.42 -3.53
N TYR A 89 -10.83 14.38 -4.68
CA TYR A 89 -11.05 13.17 -5.47
C TYR A 89 -10.51 13.32 -6.89
N ARG A 90 -9.66 14.34 -7.09
CA ARG A 90 -8.92 14.48 -8.32
C ARG A 90 -7.84 13.41 -8.31
N ALA A 91 -7.87 12.59 -9.35
CA ALA A 91 -6.79 11.67 -9.66
C ALA A 91 -5.46 12.41 -9.69
N ALA A 92 -4.40 11.69 -9.40
CA ALA A 92 -3.07 12.26 -9.46
C ALA A 92 -2.81 12.78 -10.89
N ALA A 93 -2.34 14.03 -11.02
CA ALA A 93 -2.23 14.68 -12.32
C ALA A 93 -0.99 14.19 -13.09
N GLY A 94 -1.10 13.08 -13.82
CA GLY A 94 -0.02 12.57 -14.64
C GLY A 94 -0.50 11.67 -15.78
N ASN A 95 0.32 11.59 -16.83
CA ASN A 95 0.03 10.77 -18.01
C ASN A 95 0.47 9.30 -17.83
N SER A 96 1.23 8.99 -16.78
CA SER A 96 1.72 7.65 -16.45
C SER A 96 2.09 7.53 -14.97
N LEU A 97 2.19 6.28 -14.49
CA LEU A 97 2.68 5.99 -13.14
C LEU A 97 4.09 6.56 -12.89
N LEU A 98 4.96 6.57 -13.91
CA LEU A 98 6.31 7.14 -13.83
C LEU A 98 6.29 8.64 -13.51
N ASP A 99 5.43 9.41 -14.19
CA ASP A 99 5.31 10.85 -13.99
C ASP A 99 4.85 11.19 -12.56
N LEU A 100 3.94 10.39 -12.01
CA LEU A 100 3.46 10.58 -10.64
C LEU A 100 4.55 10.36 -9.61
N ILE A 101 5.39 9.35 -9.81
CA ILE A 101 6.46 9.02 -8.88
C ILE A 101 7.59 10.05 -8.98
N GLN A 102 8.06 10.39 -10.18
CA GLN A 102 9.17 11.34 -10.37
C GLN A 102 8.84 12.76 -9.88
N ASN A 103 7.58 13.19 -10.03
CA ASN A 103 7.16 14.53 -9.66
C ASN A 103 6.40 14.59 -8.33
N GLU A 104 6.41 13.51 -7.55
CA GLU A 104 5.74 13.39 -6.26
C GLU A 104 4.28 13.90 -6.29
N LYS A 105 3.52 13.54 -7.32
CA LYS A 105 2.17 14.07 -7.53
C LYS A 105 1.11 13.20 -6.86
N TYR A 106 0.56 13.69 -5.75
CA TYR A 106 -0.45 12.95 -4.96
C TYR A 106 -1.87 13.19 -5.45
N SER A 107 -2.67 12.13 -5.47
CA SER A 107 -4.12 12.29 -5.55
C SER A 107 -4.63 13.07 -4.33
N GLY A 108 -5.75 13.76 -4.50
CA GLY A 108 -6.34 14.49 -3.37
C GLY A 108 -6.72 13.56 -2.21
N PHE A 109 -7.09 12.31 -2.53
CA PHE A 109 -7.47 11.31 -1.55
C PHE A 109 -6.27 10.90 -0.70
N ASP A 110 -5.15 10.55 -1.34
CA ASP A 110 -3.91 10.17 -0.66
C ASP A 110 -3.44 11.27 0.29
N ARG A 111 -3.37 12.51 -0.22
CA ARG A 111 -2.96 13.69 0.57
C ARG A 111 -3.85 13.87 1.80
N ARG A 112 -5.17 13.77 1.62
CA ARG A 112 -6.15 13.98 2.70
C ARG A 112 -6.01 12.92 3.79
N ILE A 113 -5.94 11.63 3.42
CA ILE A 113 -5.80 10.54 4.37
C ILE A 113 -4.50 10.67 5.17
N LYS A 114 -3.39 11.02 4.52
CA LYS A 114 -2.08 11.18 5.20
C LYS A 114 -2.15 12.19 6.32
N HIS A 115 -2.70 13.38 6.07
CA HIS A 115 -2.87 14.39 7.11
C HIS A 115 -3.85 13.97 8.21
N LEU A 116 -4.96 13.30 7.87
CA LEU A 116 -5.92 12.81 8.88
C LEU A 116 -5.31 11.77 9.82
N LEU A 117 -4.40 10.94 9.29
CA LEU A 117 -3.69 9.90 10.05
C LEU A 117 -2.37 10.38 10.66
N GLY A 118 -1.97 11.64 10.46
CA GLY A 118 -0.67 12.14 10.94
C GLY A 118 0.53 11.43 10.32
N LEU A 119 0.38 11.02 9.05
CA LEU A 119 1.42 10.41 8.23
C LEU A 119 1.98 11.46 7.27
N LYS A 120 3.27 11.34 6.92
CA LYS A 120 3.93 12.30 6.02
C LYS A 120 3.66 11.96 4.54
N PRO A 121 3.54 12.97 3.65
CA PRO A 121 3.48 12.76 2.20
C PRO A 121 4.83 12.24 1.67
N SER A 122 4.82 11.18 0.85
CA SER A 122 5.98 10.67 0.09
C SER A 122 5.57 9.51 -0.84
N TYR A 123 5.88 9.59 -2.14
CA TYR A 123 5.83 8.48 -3.12
C TYR A 123 7.14 7.68 -3.21
N ASN A 124 8.22 8.19 -2.64
CA ASN A 124 9.57 7.57 -2.72
C ASN A 124 9.63 6.15 -2.14
N PHE A 125 8.58 5.72 -1.44
CA PHE A 125 8.43 4.40 -0.84
C PHE A 125 8.65 3.23 -1.82
N PHE A 126 8.33 3.39 -3.11
CA PHE A 126 8.27 2.27 -4.05
C PHE A 126 9.34 2.24 -5.16
N LEU A 127 10.30 3.16 -5.24
CA LEU A 127 11.36 3.09 -6.27
C LEU A 127 12.79 3.28 -5.75
N GLY A 128 12.99 3.57 -4.46
CA GLY A 128 14.32 3.61 -3.85
C GLY A 128 14.80 2.21 -3.47
N LYS A 129 15.67 1.58 -4.26
CA LYS A 129 16.33 0.31 -3.86
C LYS A 129 17.02 0.42 -2.49
N GLU A 130 17.50 1.61 -2.14
CA GLU A 130 18.15 1.89 -0.87
C GLU A 130 17.21 1.77 0.33
N GLU A 131 15.90 1.96 0.17
CA GLU A 131 14.95 1.84 1.27
C GLU A 131 14.80 0.39 1.76
N PHE A 132 15.12 -0.62 0.95
CA PHE A 132 15.12 -2.03 1.39
C PHE A 132 16.51 -2.56 1.76
N SER A 133 17.53 -1.68 1.83
CA SER A 133 18.94 -2.10 2.01
C SER A 133 19.36 -2.31 3.47
N PHE A 134 18.53 -1.92 4.43
CA PHE A 134 18.87 -2.02 5.85
C PHE A 134 17.65 -2.43 6.70
N PRO A 135 17.78 -3.34 7.67
CA PRO A 135 18.88 -4.29 7.77
C PRO A 135 18.96 -5.17 6.53
N GLU A 136 20.19 -5.46 6.05
CA GLU A 136 20.36 -6.34 4.90
C GLU A 136 20.10 -7.77 5.35
N ILE A 137 19.02 -8.38 4.84
CA ILE A 137 18.63 -9.74 5.21
C ILE A 137 19.62 -10.71 4.57
N PHE A 138 20.29 -11.51 5.40
CA PHE A 138 21.22 -12.55 4.95
C PHE A 138 20.51 -13.90 4.81
N ASP A 139 19.70 -14.26 5.81
CA ASP A 139 18.79 -15.40 5.77
C ASP A 139 17.52 -15.12 6.60
N THR A 140 16.64 -16.11 6.74
CA THR A 140 15.38 -16.07 7.49
C THR A 140 15.47 -15.39 8.86
N SER A 141 16.61 -15.51 9.52
CA SER A 141 16.86 -15.18 10.92
C SER A 141 18.08 -14.30 11.14
N THR A 142 18.80 -13.89 10.10
CA THR A 142 20.05 -13.14 10.25
C THR A 142 20.09 -11.89 9.38
N PHE A 143 20.64 -10.83 9.97
CA PHE A 143 20.73 -9.50 9.40
C PHE A 143 22.18 -9.05 9.38
N ASN A 144 22.63 -8.55 8.24
CA ASN A 144 23.89 -7.83 8.12
C ASN A 144 23.66 -6.35 8.41
N LEU A 145 24.48 -5.82 9.32
CA LEU A 145 24.44 -4.43 9.77
C LEU A 145 25.80 -3.80 9.47
N ASN A 146 25.82 -2.79 8.60
CA ASN A 146 27.06 -2.14 8.19
C ASN A 146 27.20 -0.75 8.83
N PHE A 147 28.05 -0.60 9.85
CA PHE A 147 28.30 0.68 10.55
C PHE A 147 29.74 1.13 10.33
N ASP A 148 29.94 2.31 9.74
CA ASP A 148 31.26 2.92 9.55
C ASP A 148 32.32 1.93 8.98
N ASP A 149 31.95 1.24 7.90
CA ASP A 149 32.73 0.17 7.22
C ASP A 149 32.98 -1.11 8.04
N VAL A 150 32.37 -1.23 9.21
CA VAL A 150 32.37 -2.45 10.03
C VAL A 150 31.07 -3.22 9.86
N LYS A 151 31.20 -4.50 9.48
CA LYS A 151 30.07 -5.42 9.35
C LYS A 151 29.83 -6.17 10.65
N TYR A 152 28.61 -6.07 11.15
CA TYR A 152 28.08 -6.86 12.25
C TYR A 152 26.97 -7.77 11.72
N THR A 153 26.76 -8.90 12.39
CA THR A 153 25.64 -9.79 12.09
C THR A 153 24.73 -9.87 13.30
N LEU A 154 23.43 -9.66 13.11
CA LEU A 154 22.40 -9.82 14.14
C LEU A 154 21.59 -11.07 13.82
N SER A 155 21.56 -12.02 14.75
CA SER A 155 20.69 -13.19 14.68
C SER A 155 19.43 -12.96 15.49
N VAL A 156 18.28 -13.32 14.93
CA VAL A 156 16.95 -13.20 15.53
C VAL A 156 16.23 -14.54 15.41
N LYS A 157 15.77 -15.07 16.54
CA LYS A 157 15.02 -16.32 16.62
C LYS A 157 13.62 -16.14 16.02
N ALA A 158 13.47 -16.47 14.75
CA ALA A 158 12.20 -16.39 14.02
C ALA A 158 11.99 -17.58 13.08
N THR A 159 10.74 -17.81 12.71
CA THR A 159 10.32 -18.89 11.79
C THR A 159 10.26 -18.45 10.33
N SER A 160 10.30 -17.15 10.06
CA SER A 160 10.26 -16.55 8.72
C SER A 160 10.96 -15.19 8.72
N GLU A 161 11.30 -14.70 7.53
CA GLU A 161 11.86 -13.35 7.28
C GLU A 161 10.95 -12.24 7.80
N ASP A 162 9.66 -12.29 7.45
CA ASP A 162 8.69 -11.31 7.96
C ASP A 162 8.64 -11.31 9.49
N ARG A 163 8.70 -12.50 10.11
CA ARG A 163 8.64 -12.59 11.57
C ARG A 163 9.90 -12.05 12.25
N SER A 164 11.08 -12.22 11.66
CA SER A 164 12.31 -11.66 12.22
C SER A 164 12.29 -10.13 12.16
N ILE A 165 11.80 -9.54 11.07
CA ILE A 165 11.64 -8.09 10.92
C ILE A 165 10.59 -7.55 11.88
N GLU A 166 9.42 -8.17 11.97
CA GLU A 166 8.39 -7.79 12.94
C GLU A 166 8.94 -7.76 14.37
N LEU A 167 9.68 -8.79 14.78
CA LEU A 167 10.28 -8.84 16.12
C LEU A 167 11.34 -7.75 16.33
N LEU A 168 12.13 -7.47 15.29
CA LEU A 168 13.15 -6.44 15.33
C LEU A 168 12.54 -5.04 15.51
N PHE A 169 11.47 -4.70 14.79
CA PHE A 169 10.79 -3.42 14.98
C PHE A 169 9.95 -3.40 16.27
N ALA A 170 9.34 -4.53 16.66
CA ALA A 170 8.61 -4.68 17.92
C ALA A 170 9.43 -4.32 19.16
N TYR A 171 10.69 -4.77 19.21
CA TYR A 171 11.48 -4.68 20.43
C TYR A 171 12.83 -3.97 20.27
N GLY A 172 13.40 -3.93 19.06
CA GLY A 172 14.72 -3.35 18.79
C GLY A 172 14.76 -1.83 18.70
N LEU A 173 13.63 -1.13 18.76
CA LEU A 173 13.60 0.34 18.79
C LEU A 173 13.85 0.93 20.20
N ASP A 174 13.79 0.11 21.24
CA ASP A 174 13.96 0.54 22.63
C ASP A 174 15.32 0.06 23.17
N ILE A 175 16.16 1.01 23.57
CA ILE A 175 17.48 0.75 24.16
C ILE A 175 17.36 -0.14 25.41
N GLU A 176 16.27 -0.05 26.17
CA GLU A 176 16.03 -0.84 27.39
C GLU A 176 15.76 -2.34 27.11
N ASN A 177 15.56 -2.70 25.84
CA ASN A 177 15.44 -4.09 25.40
C ASN A 177 16.79 -4.72 25.03
N TYR A 178 17.90 -3.98 25.17
CA TYR A 178 19.24 -4.52 24.94
C TYR A 178 19.94 -4.87 26.25
N GLN A 179 20.57 -6.03 26.27
CA GLN A 179 21.35 -6.53 27.41
C GLN A 179 22.79 -6.79 27.01
N LEU A 180 23.73 -6.24 27.79
CA LEU A 180 25.16 -6.53 27.67
C LEU A 180 25.53 -7.69 28.59
N VAL A 181 26.05 -8.77 28.02
CA VAL A 181 26.54 -9.93 28.76
C VAL A 181 28.05 -10.00 28.62
N ARG A 182 28.78 -9.98 29.75
CA ARG A 182 30.24 -10.11 29.76
C ARG A 182 30.62 -11.59 29.70
N ASN A 183 31.57 -11.93 28.83
CA ASN A 183 32.12 -13.27 28.72
C ASN A 183 33.41 -13.44 29.56
N ASP A 184 33.94 -14.67 29.58
CA ASP A 184 35.15 -15.03 30.34
C ASP A 184 36.41 -14.27 29.86
N ASP A 185 36.45 -13.85 28.58
CA ASP A 185 37.53 -13.06 27.98
C ASP A 185 37.44 -11.55 28.28
N ASN A 186 36.55 -11.12 29.19
CA ASN A 186 36.25 -9.71 29.47
C ASN A 186 35.72 -8.90 28.28
N ARG A 187 35.16 -9.57 27.28
CA ARG A 187 34.47 -8.93 26.15
C ARG A 187 32.96 -8.96 26.36
N TYR A 188 32.24 -8.10 25.67
CA TYR A 188 30.80 -7.91 25.82
C TYR A 188 30.03 -8.44 24.62
N GLN A 189 28.99 -9.23 24.87
CA GLN A 189 28.01 -9.67 23.88
C GLN A 189 26.73 -8.85 24.02
N VAL A 190 26.11 -8.47 22.89
CA VAL A 190 24.84 -7.74 22.86
C VAL A 190 23.69 -8.71 22.60
N LYS A 191 22.68 -8.73 23.48
CA LYS A 191 21.47 -9.55 23.36
C LYS A 191 20.22 -8.66 23.33
N LEU A 192 19.22 -9.07 22.56
CA LEU A 192 17.92 -8.40 22.44
C LEU A 192 16.85 -9.19 23.19
N LEU A 193 16.06 -8.48 23.98
CA LEU A 193 15.03 -9.01 24.87
C LEU A 193 13.63 -8.60 24.40
N ASN A 194 12.68 -9.51 24.53
CA ASN A 194 11.26 -9.18 24.34
C ASN A 194 10.66 -8.56 25.62
N ILE A 195 9.36 -8.21 25.58
CA ILE A 195 8.62 -7.68 26.74
C ILE A 195 8.61 -8.62 27.96
N LYS A 196 8.81 -9.93 27.77
CA LYS A 196 8.92 -10.93 28.85
C LYS A 196 10.35 -11.10 29.37
N LYS A 197 11.29 -10.29 28.88
CA LYS A 197 12.73 -10.36 29.16
C LYS A 197 13.38 -11.67 28.71
N GLU A 198 12.82 -12.31 27.69
CA GLU A 198 13.41 -13.49 27.03
C GLU A 198 14.29 -13.06 25.86
N VAL A 199 15.44 -13.71 25.69
CA VAL A 199 16.38 -13.42 24.58
C VAL A 199 15.82 -13.94 23.27
N PHE A 200 15.47 -13.03 22.37
CA PHE A 200 15.01 -13.33 21.02
C PHE A 200 16.04 -13.03 19.93
N GLY A 201 17.08 -12.24 20.22
CA GLY A 201 18.16 -11.99 19.26
C GLY A 201 19.51 -11.73 19.91
N GLU A 202 20.58 -11.84 19.14
CA GLU A 202 21.95 -11.57 19.58
C GLU A 202 22.83 -11.07 18.43
N VAL A 203 23.75 -10.16 18.75
CA VAL A 203 24.80 -9.75 17.82
C VAL A 203 25.91 -10.80 17.85
N ILE A 204 26.23 -11.34 16.68
CA ILE A 204 27.31 -12.29 16.48
C ILE A 204 28.63 -11.51 16.56
N GLY A 205 29.40 -11.77 17.60
CA GLY A 205 30.67 -11.10 17.87
C GLY A 205 30.73 -10.56 19.29
N TYR A 206 31.85 -9.91 19.61
CA TYR A 206 32.09 -9.35 20.93
C TYR A 206 32.73 -7.97 20.84
N PHE A 207 32.37 -7.11 21.78
CA PHE A 207 32.92 -5.76 21.94
C PHE A 207 33.99 -5.75 23.03
N ASN A 208 35.05 -4.96 22.85
CA ASN A 208 36.17 -4.92 23.80
C ASN A 208 35.84 -4.12 25.08
N SER A 209 34.92 -3.17 25.00
CA SER A 209 34.48 -2.35 26.13
C SER A 209 32.96 -2.26 26.21
N ARG A 210 32.46 -1.86 27.39
CA ARG A 210 31.02 -1.64 27.60
C ARG A 210 30.55 -0.41 26.81
N GLU A 211 31.42 0.59 26.72
CA GLU A 211 31.21 1.85 26.03
C GLU A 211 31.05 1.60 24.52
N ASP A 212 31.89 0.79 23.89
CA ASP A 212 31.78 0.45 22.47
C ASP A 212 30.47 -0.27 22.16
N ALA A 213 30.08 -1.22 23.02
CA ALA A 213 28.82 -1.94 22.87
C ALA A 213 27.60 -1.00 23.02
N ALA A 214 27.66 -0.06 23.95
CA ALA A 214 26.60 0.93 24.15
C ALA A 214 26.49 1.91 22.96
N LEU A 215 27.62 2.35 22.40
CA LEU A 215 27.65 3.17 21.18
C LEU A 215 27.06 2.41 19.99
N PHE A 216 27.41 1.14 19.81
CA PHE A 216 26.82 0.29 18.79
C PHE A 216 25.30 0.17 18.94
N ILE A 217 24.81 -0.13 20.15
CA ILE A 217 23.36 -0.22 20.42
C ILE A 217 22.67 1.07 20.05
N LYS A 218 23.22 2.22 20.48
CA LYS A 218 22.66 3.52 20.15
C LYS A 218 22.60 3.74 18.63
N SER A 219 23.69 3.51 17.91
CA SER A 219 23.73 3.64 16.46
C SER A 219 22.75 2.71 15.75
N LEU A 220 22.56 1.48 16.25
CA LEU A 220 21.57 0.54 15.73
C LEU A 220 20.15 1.05 15.94
N VAL A 221 19.81 1.47 17.17
CA VAL A 221 18.49 2.00 17.49
C VAL A 221 18.19 3.26 16.67
N ASP A 222 19.14 4.19 16.57
CA ASP A 222 19.00 5.41 15.80
C ASP A 222 18.70 5.11 14.31
N ARG A 223 19.41 4.12 13.72
CA ARG A 223 19.14 3.69 12.34
C ARG A 223 17.81 2.96 12.18
N LEU A 224 17.42 2.10 13.13
CA LEU A 224 16.11 1.45 13.08
C LEU A 224 14.99 2.48 13.18
N ILE A 225 15.13 3.52 14.00
CA ILE A 225 14.18 4.63 14.10
C ILE A 225 14.13 5.44 12.80
N GLU A 226 15.28 5.73 12.19
CA GLU A 226 15.33 6.39 10.88
C GLU A 226 14.65 5.56 9.79
N TYR A 227 14.91 4.26 9.80
CA TYR A 227 14.25 3.31 8.92
C TYR A 227 12.74 3.28 9.12
N GLU A 228 12.28 3.14 10.37
CA GLU A 228 10.87 3.14 10.71
C GLU A 228 10.18 4.41 10.19
N LYS A 229 10.81 5.59 10.32
CA LYS A 229 10.31 6.86 9.76
C LYS A 229 10.18 6.84 8.24
N ASN A 230 11.09 6.18 7.52
CA ASN A 230 10.99 6.03 6.07
C ASN A 230 9.81 5.15 5.67
N PHE A 231 9.52 4.10 6.46
CA PHE A 231 8.43 3.17 6.20
C PHE A 231 7.08 3.57 6.81
N HIS A 232 7.02 4.60 7.67
CA HIS A 232 5.78 5.15 8.24
C HIS A 232 4.93 5.92 7.21
N LYS A 233 4.64 5.28 6.09
CA LYS A 233 3.91 5.80 4.93
C LYS A 233 3.05 4.67 4.36
N PHE A 234 2.08 5.04 3.52
CA PHE A 234 1.36 4.11 2.67
C PHE A 234 1.38 4.65 1.23
N CYS A 235 1.13 3.77 0.27
CA CYS A 235 0.94 4.16 -1.12
C CYS A 235 -0.48 3.90 -1.55
N THR A 236 -1.07 4.91 -2.17
CA THR A 236 -2.32 4.79 -2.90
C THR A 236 -2.00 4.61 -4.38
N LEU A 237 -2.48 3.51 -4.96
CA LEU A 237 -2.37 3.22 -6.38
C LEU A 237 -3.76 3.21 -7.00
N GLU A 238 -4.02 4.19 -7.86
CA GLU A 238 -5.25 4.27 -8.64
C GLU A 238 -5.13 3.31 -9.83
N HIS A 239 -5.99 2.31 -9.91
CA HIS A 239 -5.83 1.25 -10.93
C HIS A 239 -6.03 1.77 -12.36
N ILE A 240 -6.71 2.90 -12.54
CA ILE A 240 -6.86 3.54 -13.85
C ILE A 240 -5.52 3.91 -14.47
N LEU A 241 -4.49 4.16 -13.64
CA LEU A 241 -3.12 4.44 -14.08
C LEU A 241 -2.39 3.20 -14.59
N LEU A 242 -2.90 2.02 -14.24
CA LEU A 242 -2.39 0.72 -14.68
C LEU A 242 -3.13 0.20 -15.91
N LYS A 243 -4.10 0.96 -16.43
CA LYS A 243 -4.85 0.56 -17.61
C LYS A 243 -3.88 0.37 -18.78
N PRO A 244 -3.91 -0.80 -19.45
CA PRO A 244 -3.02 -1.07 -20.58
C PRO A 244 -3.16 -0.02 -21.69
N ASP A 245 -2.06 0.30 -22.38
CA ASP A 245 -2.12 1.13 -23.57
C ASP A 245 -2.93 0.46 -24.70
N ASN A 246 -3.45 1.25 -25.64
CA ASN A 246 -4.25 0.77 -26.77
C ASN A 246 -3.49 -0.22 -27.68
N HIS A 247 -2.16 -0.22 -27.68
CA HIS A 247 -1.34 -1.15 -28.44
C HIS A 247 -1.20 -2.54 -27.79
N VAL A 248 -1.49 -2.67 -26.49
CA VAL A 248 -1.34 -3.94 -25.75
C VAL A 248 -2.38 -4.96 -26.20
N GLN A 249 -1.94 -6.19 -26.48
CA GLN A 249 -2.82 -7.30 -26.88
C GLN A 249 -3.51 -7.96 -25.68
N CYS A 250 -4.38 -7.22 -25.00
CA CYS A 250 -5.13 -7.72 -23.84
C CYS A 250 -6.62 -7.44 -23.93
N TYR A 251 -7.11 -6.79 -24.98
CA TYR A 251 -8.51 -6.41 -25.11
C TYR A 251 -9.31 -7.52 -25.77
N ASP A 252 -10.32 -8.02 -25.09
CA ASP A 252 -11.22 -9.06 -25.59
C ASP A 252 -12.68 -8.60 -25.54
N PHE A 253 -13.55 -9.44 -26.09
CA PHE A 253 -14.99 -9.29 -25.96
C PHE A 253 -15.69 -10.65 -25.91
N THR A 254 -16.90 -10.63 -25.36
CA THR A 254 -17.81 -11.77 -25.40
C THR A 254 -19.08 -11.38 -26.14
N VAL A 255 -19.64 -12.36 -26.85
CA VAL A 255 -20.95 -12.26 -27.47
C VAL A 255 -21.93 -13.01 -26.59
N ASN A 256 -22.98 -12.32 -26.18
CA ASN A 256 -24.03 -12.83 -25.32
C ASN A 256 -25.30 -13.14 -26.12
N TYR A 257 -26.03 -14.15 -25.69
CA TYR A 257 -27.37 -14.47 -26.18
C TYR A 257 -28.27 -14.79 -24.98
N LYS A 258 -29.43 -14.13 -24.91
CA LYS A 258 -30.39 -14.25 -23.79
C LYS A 258 -29.73 -14.09 -22.40
N GLY A 259 -28.80 -13.16 -22.28
CA GLY A 259 -28.09 -12.86 -21.03
C GLY A 259 -26.91 -13.79 -20.69
N ASN A 260 -26.61 -14.77 -21.52
CA ASN A 260 -25.51 -15.72 -21.30
C ASN A 260 -24.42 -15.55 -22.37
N SER A 261 -23.15 -15.64 -21.97
CA SER A 261 -22.04 -15.62 -22.94
C SER A 261 -22.02 -16.90 -23.76
N ILE A 262 -22.06 -16.76 -25.09
CA ILE A 262 -22.02 -17.87 -26.05
C ILE A 262 -20.67 -17.98 -26.75
N PHE A 263 -20.02 -16.84 -27.04
CA PHE A 263 -18.73 -16.78 -27.70
C PHE A 263 -17.77 -15.84 -26.97
N ARG A 264 -16.48 -16.16 -27.03
CA ARG A 264 -15.39 -15.32 -26.54
C ARG A 264 -14.34 -15.14 -27.63
N SER A 265 -13.86 -13.91 -27.80
CA SER A 265 -12.81 -13.58 -28.73
C SER A 265 -11.42 -13.95 -28.21
N GLU A 266 -10.42 -13.92 -29.09
CA GLU A 266 -9.02 -13.80 -28.63
C GLU A 266 -8.75 -12.39 -28.12
N SER A 267 -7.56 -12.17 -27.55
CA SER A 267 -7.12 -10.85 -27.10
C SER A 267 -6.45 -10.10 -28.24
N TYR A 268 -6.85 -8.84 -28.43
CA TYR A 268 -6.35 -7.95 -29.47
C TYR A 268 -5.81 -6.66 -28.86
N SER A 269 -5.14 -5.85 -29.68
CA SER A 269 -4.98 -4.43 -29.38
C SER A 269 -6.34 -3.73 -29.46
N PHE A 270 -6.48 -2.58 -28.81
CA PHE A 270 -7.74 -1.83 -28.79
C PHE A 270 -8.20 -1.48 -30.22
N ASN A 271 -7.29 -0.96 -31.05
CA ASN A 271 -7.60 -0.56 -32.42
C ASN A 271 -7.98 -1.75 -33.30
N ASN A 272 -7.31 -2.90 -33.15
CA ASN A 272 -7.64 -4.09 -33.94
C ASN A 272 -8.98 -4.69 -33.51
N ARG A 273 -9.28 -4.70 -32.20
CA ARG A 273 -10.59 -5.12 -31.69
C ARG A 273 -11.70 -4.28 -32.33
N ASP A 274 -11.56 -2.96 -32.34
CA ASP A 274 -12.60 -2.07 -32.86
C ASP A 274 -12.80 -2.25 -34.37
N ALA A 275 -11.72 -2.44 -35.13
CA ALA A 275 -11.83 -2.79 -36.55
C ALA A 275 -12.56 -4.13 -36.78
N ILE A 276 -12.32 -5.15 -35.94
CA ILE A 276 -13.03 -6.43 -36.00
C ILE A 276 -14.52 -6.27 -35.71
N LEU A 277 -14.90 -5.38 -34.79
CA LEU A 277 -16.30 -5.15 -34.41
C LEU A 277 -17.14 -4.56 -35.55
N ASP A 278 -16.52 -3.87 -36.51
CA ASP A 278 -17.24 -3.30 -37.66
C ASP A 278 -17.83 -4.38 -38.56
N ASP A 279 -17.13 -5.51 -38.70
CA ASP A 279 -17.54 -6.66 -39.52
C ASP A 279 -18.15 -7.81 -38.69
N LEU A 280 -18.11 -7.75 -37.35
CA LEU A 280 -18.50 -8.87 -36.49
C LEU A 280 -19.95 -9.34 -36.75
N GLN A 281 -20.89 -8.42 -36.96
CA GLN A 281 -22.28 -8.80 -37.22
C GLN A 281 -22.43 -9.58 -38.52
N SER A 282 -21.74 -9.18 -39.60
CA SER A 282 -21.82 -9.88 -40.88
C SER A 282 -21.16 -11.26 -40.79
N VAL A 283 -20.06 -11.38 -40.05
CA VAL A 283 -19.42 -12.67 -39.77
C VAL A 283 -20.34 -13.61 -38.99
N LEU A 284 -20.99 -13.10 -37.93
CA LEU A 284 -21.91 -13.90 -37.11
C LEU A 284 -23.20 -14.25 -37.84
N ALA A 285 -23.66 -13.44 -38.80
CA ALA A 285 -24.87 -13.71 -39.58
C ALA A 285 -24.68 -14.79 -40.64
N ASP A 286 -23.45 -15.03 -41.08
CA ASP A 286 -23.12 -16.02 -42.09
C ASP A 286 -22.76 -17.37 -41.44
N TYR A 287 -23.68 -18.32 -41.53
CA TYR A 287 -23.55 -19.68 -41.01
C TYR A 287 -22.29 -20.40 -41.54
N SER A 288 -21.78 -20.05 -42.72
CA SER A 288 -20.58 -20.68 -43.28
C SER A 288 -19.30 -20.39 -42.47
N ASN A 289 -19.33 -19.39 -41.58
CA ASN A 289 -18.24 -19.07 -40.66
C ASN A 289 -18.23 -19.94 -39.38
N TYR A 290 -19.25 -20.77 -39.16
CA TYR A 290 -19.38 -21.61 -37.98
C TYR A 290 -18.77 -22.99 -38.21
N GLU A 291 -17.99 -23.46 -37.25
CA GLU A 291 -17.35 -24.78 -37.24
C GLU A 291 -17.69 -25.50 -35.92
N VAL A 292 -18.25 -26.70 -35.98
CA VAL A 292 -18.46 -27.55 -34.81
C VAL A 292 -17.25 -28.46 -34.62
N LYS A 293 -16.56 -28.31 -33.49
CA LYS A 293 -15.35 -29.06 -33.17
C LYS A 293 -15.61 -30.07 -32.06
N HIS A 294 -15.30 -31.34 -32.34
CA HIS A 294 -15.30 -32.42 -31.34
C HIS A 294 -14.05 -32.35 -30.45
N LEU A 295 -14.24 -32.41 -29.14
CA LEU A 295 -13.19 -32.28 -28.12
C LEU A 295 -12.79 -33.62 -27.45
N GLY A 296 -13.55 -34.70 -27.69
CA GLY A 296 -13.44 -35.96 -26.95
C GLY A 296 -14.61 -36.14 -25.97
N ASP A 297 -14.81 -37.37 -25.47
CA ASP A 297 -15.87 -37.73 -24.51
C ASP A 297 -17.30 -37.29 -24.93
N ASN A 298 -17.60 -37.31 -26.24
CA ASN A 298 -18.85 -36.79 -26.83
C ASN A 298 -19.14 -35.31 -26.52
N GLN A 299 -18.09 -34.51 -26.30
CA GLN A 299 -18.22 -33.08 -26.10
C GLN A 299 -17.87 -32.31 -27.37
N TYR A 300 -18.72 -31.34 -27.71
CA TYR A 300 -18.58 -30.49 -28.87
C TYR A 300 -18.57 -29.01 -28.48
N LYS A 301 -17.90 -28.18 -29.28
CA LYS A 301 -17.93 -26.72 -29.19
C LYS A 301 -18.14 -26.09 -30.56
N ILE A 302 -18.82 -24.97 -30.56
CA ILE A 302 -18.96 -24.12 -31.75
C ILE A 302 -17.78 -23.14 -31.77
N LEU A 303 -17.13 -23.02 -32.92
CA LEU A 303 -16.13 -22.00 -33.22
C LEU A 303 -16.69 -21.11 -34.35
N VAL A 304 -16.31 -19.83 -34.35
CA VAL A 304 -16.60 -18.94 -35.48
C VAL A 304 -15.29 -18.37 -35.97
N HIS A 305 -14.99 -18.50 -37.26
CA HIS A 305 -13.76 -18.01 -37.83
C HIS A 305 -13.99 -17.25 -39.14
N SER A 306 -13.31 -16.12 -39.32
CA SER A 306 -13.29 -15.40 -40.59
C SER A 306 -11.87 -14.97 -40.91
N ARG A 307 -11.30 -15.51 -42.00
CA ARG A 307 -9.97 -15.11 -42.49
C ARG A 307 -9.97 -13.68 -43.02
N ALA A 308 -11.07 -13.26 -43.65
CA ALA A 308 -11.21 -11.90 -44.18
C ALA A 308 -11.21 -10.87 -43.06
N ALA A 309 -11.94 -11.14 -41.97
CA ALA A 309 -12.00 -10.25 -40.80
C ALA A 309 -10.91 -10.51 -39.76
N GLN A 310 -9.98 -11.45 -40.00
CA GLN A 310 -8.97 -11.90 -39.04
C GLN A 310 -9.53 -12.23 -37.64
N LEU A 311 -10.70 -12.86 -37.61
CA LEU A 311 -11.48 -13.12 -36.40
C LEU A 311 -11.50 -14.62 -36.08
N ALA A 312 -11.33 -14.93 -34.79
CA ALA A 312 -11.60 -16.24 -34.22
C ALA A 312 -12.39 -16.09 -32.90
N LEU A 313 -13.54 -16.74 -32.82
CA LEU A 313 -14.35 -16.84 -31.61
C LEU A 313 -14.45 -18.28 -31.15
N LYS A 314 -14.33 -18.49 -29.84
CA LYS A 314 -14.44 -19.80 -29.20
C LYS A 314 -15.76 -19.87 -28.43
N GLY A 315 -16.50 -20.97 -28.64
CA GLY A 315 -17.72 -21.29 -27.90
C GLY A 315 -17.46 -21.45 -26.40
N VAL A 316 -18.30 -20.78 -25.61
CA VAL A 316 -18.30 -20.90 -24.15
C VAL A 316 -19.00 -22.19 -23.73
N TRP A 317 -20.12 -22.53 -24.40
CA TRP A 317 -20.93 -23.70 -24.10
C TRP A 317 -20.31 -25.00 -24.62
N PHE A 318 -20.61 -26.09 -23.92
CA PHE A 318 -20.29 -27.45 -24.32
C PHE A 318 -21.59 -28.17 -24.69
N TYR A 319 -21.55 -28.95 -25.76
CA TYR A 319 -22.67 -29.72 -26.27
C TYR A 319 -22.38 -31.20 -26.19
N ASN A 320 -23.41 -32.01 -25.93
CA ASN A 320 -23.28 -33.47 -25.82
C ASN A 320 -23.49 -34.18 -27.17
N SER A 321 -23.90 -33.45 -28.21
CA SER A 321 -24.07 -33.97 -29.56
C SER A 321 -23.73 -32.91 -30.61
N GLU A 322 -23.23 -33.37 -31.75
CA GLU A 322 -22.94 -32.50 -32.91
C GLU A 322 -24.22 -31.85 -33.45
N GLU A 323 -25.33 -32.60 -33.48
CA GLU A 323 -26.62 -32.12 -33.98
C GLU A 323 -27.16 -30.94 -33.15
N GLU A 324 -27.02 -30.99 -31.83
CA GLU A 324 -27.41 -29.89 -30.93
C GLU A 324 -26.55 -28.65 -31.18
N ALA A 325 -25.23 -28.83 -31.32
CA ALA A 325 -24.31 -27.72 -31.61
C ALA A 325 -24.61 -27.07 -32.98
N LEU A 326 -24.94 -27.86 -34.00
CA LEU A 326 -25.30 -27.34 -35.33
C LEU A 326 -26.61 -26.55 -35.28
N LYS A 327 -27.63 -27.04 -34.57
CA LYS A 327 -28.91 -26.32 -34.39
C LYS A 327 -28.70 -24.97 -33.72
N ASP A 328 -27.89 -24.91 -32.67
CA ASP A 328 -27.58 -23.65 -31.99
C ASP A 328 -26.73 -22.73 -32.87
N ALA A 329 -25.79 -23.25 -33.66
CA ALA A 329 -25.03 -22.46 -34.63
C ALA A 329 -25.93 -21.81 -35.69
N GLU A 330 -26.88 -22.57 -36.25
CA GLU A 330 -27.89 -22.04 -37.20
C GLU A 330 -28.77 -20.98 -36.55
N LEU A 331 -29.22 -21.24 -35.31
CA LEU A 331 -30.01 -20.29 -34.52
C LEU A 331 -29.26 -18.98 -34.28
N PHE A 332 -27.98 -19.05 -33.90
CA PHE A 332 -27.15 -17.87 -33.68
C PHE A 332 -26.96 -17.08 -34.95
N ALA A 333 -26.65 -17.76 -36.07
CA ALA A 333 -26.48 -17.09 -37.36
C ALA A 333 -27.74 -16.34 -37.79
N TRP A 334 -28.89 -16.99 -37.70
CA TRP A 334 -30.18 -16.36 -37.96
C TRP A 334 -30.44 -15.18 -37.02
N HIS A 335 -30.27 -15.37 -35.70
CA HIS A 335 -30.55 -14.32 -34.71
C HIS A 335 -29.71 -13.07 -34.96
N PHE A 336 -28.39 -13.20 -35.14
CA PHE A 336 -27.51 -12.03 -35.34
C PHE A 336 -27.71 -11.37 -36.71
N GLY A 337 -28.18 -12.10 -37.73
CA GLY A 337 -28.55 -11.56 -39.04
C GLY A 337 -29.80 -10.68 -39.03
N GLU A 338 -30.76 -10.96 -38.15
CA GLU A 338 -32.02 -10.21 -38.04
C GLU A 338 -31.93 -8.95 -37.16
N LEU A 339 -30.84 -8.78 -36.41
CA LEU A 339 -30.68 -7.64 -35.50
C LEU A 339 -30.38 -6.33 -36.23
N SER A 340 -30.93 -5.23 -35.72
CA SER A 340 -30.41 -3.90 -36.05
C SER A 340 -28.99 -3.74 -35.51
N LYS A 341 -28.17 -2.88 -36.13
CA LYS A 341 -26.80 -2.59 -35.67
C LYS A 341 -26.77 -2.12 -34.20
N SER A 342 -27.74 -1.32 -33.76
CA SER A 342 -27.86 -0.88 -32.36
C SER A 342 -28.20 -2.02 -31.39
N SER A 343 -29.08 -2.94 -31.79
CA SER A 343 -29.43 -4.11 -30.98
C SER A 343 -28.29 -5.12 -30.92
N PHE A 344 -27.51 -5.24 -32.00
CA PHE A 344 -26.33 -6.09 -32.06
C PHE A 344 -25.30 -5.71 -30.99
N TYR A 345 -24.94 -4.43 -30.86
CA TYR A 345 -23.96 -3.99 -29.86
C TYR A 345 -24.39 -4.27 -28.41
N GLN A 346 -25.69 -4.42 -28.12
CA GLN A 346 -26.16 -4.80 -26.77
C GLN A 346 -25.81 -6.26 -26.41
N HIS A 347 -25.44 -7.07 -27.41
CA HIS A 347 -24.99 -8.44 -27.21
C HIS A 347 -23.47 -8.52 -26.97
N ILE A 348 -22.73 -7.42 -27.11
CA ILE A 348 -21.28 -7.40 -26.96
C ILE A 348 -20.90 -6.88 -25.57
N VAL A 349 -20.09 -7.63 -24.85
CA VAL A 349 -19.51 -7.21 -23.57
C VAL A 349 -18.00 -7.16 -23.72
N PHE A 350 -17.44 -5.97 -23.52
CA PHE A 350 -16.00 -5.71 -23.58
C PHE A 350 -15.31 -6.13 -22.29
N GLY A 351 -14.10 -6.67 -22.42
CA GLY A 351 -13.28 -7.06 -21.29
C GLY A 351 -11.80 -6.93 -21.59
N THR A 352 -11.02 -7.49 -20.67
CA THR A 352 -9.60 -7.73 -20.86
C THR A 352 -9.25 -9.16 -20.48
N SER A 353 -8.14 -9.67 -21.01
CA SER A 353 -7.60 -10.98 -20.61
C SER A 353 -7.39 -11.06 -19.11
N PHE A 354 -7.03 -9.96 -18.45
CA PHE A 354 -6.92 -9.90 -16.99
C PHE A 354 -8.24 -10.22 -16.29
N GLN A 355 -9.34 -9.62 -16.75
CA GLN A 355 -10.66 -9.85 -16.16
C GLN A 355 -11.08 -11.32 -16.33
N SER A 356 -10.82 -11.91 -17.50
CA SER A 356 -11.23 -13.28 -17.80
C SER A 356 -10.35 -14.33 -17.11
N GLU A 357 -9.03 -14.13 -17.07
CA GLU A 357 -8.08 -15.04 -16.41
C GLU A 357 -8.14 -14.99 -14.88
N LEU A 358 -8.54 -13.84 -14.32
CA LEU A 358 -8.76 -13.66 -12.88
C LEU A 358 -10.24 -13.81 -12.50
N GLU A 359 -11.11 -14.26 -13.40
CA GLU A 359 -12.55 -14.47 -13.13
C GLU A 359 -13.23 -13.26 -12.44
N LEU A 360 -12.82 -12.05 -12.80
CA LEU A 360 -13.30 -10.83 -12.15
C LEU A 360 -14.68 -10.44 -12.70
N ARG A 361 -15.59 -10.11 -11.77
CA ARG A 361 -16.95 -9.68 -12.12
C ARG A 361 -16.99 -8.33 -12.83
N TYR A 362 -16.04 -7.45 -12.53
CA TYR A 362 -15.98 -6.09 -13.03
C TYR A 362 -14.59 -5.76 -13.55
N ASP A 363 -14.50 -4.68 -14.32
CA ASP A 363 -13.23 -4.12 -14.79
C ASP A 363 -12.28 -3.84 -13.61
N PRO A 364 -11.07 -4.41 -13.56
CA PRO A 364 -10.14 -4.21 -12.47
C PRO A 364 -9.51 -2.81 -12.43
N PHE A 365 -9.65 -2.01 -13.49
CA PHE A 365 -9.00 -0.71 -13.63
C PHE A 365 -9.88 0.46 -13.19
N SER A 366 -11.11 0.51 -13.69
CA SER A 366 -12.04 1.60 -13.41
C SER A 366 -12.49 1.54 -11.95
N TYR A 367 -12.55 2.70 -11.31
CA TYR A 367 -13.12 2.86 -9.97
C TYR A 367 -12.48 2.01 -8.86
N ASN A 368 -11.26 1.53 -9.07
CA ASN A 368 -10.52 0.75 -8.08
C ASN A 368 -9.26 1.52 -7.65
N THR A 369 -8.98 1.45 -6.35
CA THR A 369 -7.76 1.96 -5.74
C THR A 369 -7.25 0.92 -4.75
N THR A 370 -5.95 0.68 -4.75
CA THR A 370 -5.30 -0.14 -3.73
C THR A 370 -4.45 0.76 -2.83
N VAL A 371 -4.55 0.56 -1.53
CA VAL A 371 -3.70 1.19 -0.53
C VAL A 371 -2.79 0.14 0.09
N LEU A 372 -1.48 0.25 -0.14
CA LEU A 372 -0.47 -0.65 0.41
C LEU A 372 0.09 -0.07 1.71
N ILE A 373 0.00 -0.84 2.81
CA ILE A 373 0.47 -0.43 4.14
C ILE A 373 1.44 -1.48 4.71
N PRO A 374 2.65 -1.10 5.14
CA PRO A 374 3.59 -2.04 5.74
C PRO A 374 3.07 -2.53 7.10
N SER A 375 3.03 -3.84 7.29
CA SER A 375 2.43 -4.46 8.48
C SER A 375 3.41 -4.68 9.64
N TRP A 376 4.71 -4.57 9.38
CA TRP A 376 5.78 -4.94 10.33
C TRP A 376 6.23 -3.82 11.27
N LEU A 377 5.75 -2.59 11.07
CA LEU A 377 6.08 -1.46 11.94
C LEU A 377 5.23 -1.46 13.20
N ASN A 378 5.75 -0.91 14.31
CA ASN A 378 5.06 -0.94 15.60
C ASN A 378 3.69 -0.26 15.58
N ARG A 379 3.60 0.90 14.95
CA ARG A 379 2.32 1.61 14.80
C ARG A 379 1.30 0.77 14.02
N PHE A 380 1.78 0.03 13.03
CA PHE A 380 0.95 -0.73 12.10
C PHE A 380 0.74 -2.18 12.53
N SER A 381 1.29 -2.62 13.67
CA SER A 381 1.02 -3.93 14.23
C SER A 381 -0.18 -3.93 15.19
N ASP A 382 -0.58 -2.77 15.73
CA ASP A 382 -1.74 -2.65 16.62
C ASP A 382 -3.08 -2.80 15.85
N PRO A 383 -3.91 -3.80 16.17
CA PRO A 383 -5.21 -4.02 15.51
C PRO A 383 -6.17 -2.84 15.59
N LYS A 384 -6.16 -2.07 16.70
CA LYS A 384 -7.02 -0.89 16.86
C LYS A 384 -6.62 0.21 15.90
N ILE A 385 -5.31 0.41 15.73
CA ILE A 385 -4.77 1.37 14.77
C ILE A 385 -5.13 0.95 13.35
N ARG A 386 -4.98 -0.34 13.01
CA ARG A 386 -5.39 -0.86 11.69
C ARG A 386 -6.85 -0.57 11.38
N GLN A 387 -7.74 -0.92 12.31
CA GLN A 387 -9.17 -0.69 12.17
C GLN A 387 -9.49 0.80 11.98
N GLN A 388 -8.82 1.69 12.72
CA GLN A 388 -9.04 3.12 12.59
C GLN A 388 -8.54 3.66 11.24
N ILE A 389 -7.40 3.18 10.76
CA ILE A 389 -6.84 3.54 9.44
C ILE A 389 -7.80 3.12 8.33
N GLU A 390 -8.24 1.86 8.33
CA GLU A 390 -9.21 1.34 7.36
C GLU A 390 -10.52 2.12 7.38
N LYS A 391 -11.09 2.35 8.58
CA LYS A 391 -12.31 3.15 8.74
C LYS A 391 -12.16 4.56 8.15
N THR A 392 -11.02 5.20 8.43
CA THR A 392 -10.73 6.54 7.90
C THR A 392 -10.64 6.53 6.37
N MET A 393 -9.97 5.53 5.80
CA MET A 393 -9.86 5.36 4.34
C MET A 393 -11.22 5.14 3.69
N THR A 394 -12.05 4.24 4.24
CA THR A 394 -13.38 3.95 3.70
C THR A 394 -14.32 5.15 3.82
N PHE A 395 -14.30 5.88 4.94
CA PHE A 395 -15.20 7.02 5.17
C PHE A 395 -14.87 8.21 4.26
N GLU A 396 -13.59 8.40 3.95
CA GLU A 396 -13.14 9.52 3.14
C GLU A 396 -13.13 9.21 1.64
N ALA A 397 -13.21 7.94 1.24
CA ALA A 397 -13.26 7.52 -0.15
C ALA A 397 -14.56 7.95 -0.84
N PRO A 398 -14.53 8.30 -2.14
CA PRO A 398 -15.74 8.49 -2.92
C PRO A 398 -16.60 7.23 -2.95
N ALA A 399 -17.93 7.38 -2.86
CA ALA A 399 -18.87 6.25 -2.84
C ALA A 399 -18.78 5.32 -4.07
N HIS A 400 -18.25 5.82 -5.18
CA HIS A 400 -18.09 5.05 -6.42
C HIS A 400 -16.71 4.41 -6.57
N ILE A 401 -15.74 4.67 -5.67
CA ILE A 401 -14.40 4.07 -5.71
C ILE A 401 -14.30 2.95 -4.68
N ALA A 402 -13.95 1.75 -5.15
CA ALA A 402 -13.56 0.64 -4.28
C ALA A 402 -12.12 0.85 -3.80
N VAL A 403 -11.95 0.93 -2.47
CA VAL A 403 -10.63 1.04 -1.83
C VAL A 403 -10.25 -0.30 -1.22
N HIS A 404 -9.20 -0.91 -1.77
CA HIS A 404 -8.60 -2.16 -1.30
C HIS A 404 -7.44 -1.85 -0.37
N VAL A 405 -7.63 -1.98 0.95
CA VAL A 405 -6.56 -1.75 1.92
C VAL A 405 -5.80 -3.05 2.14
N LEU A 406 -4.51 -3.07 1.78
CA LEU A 406 -3.65 -4.24 1.90
C LEU A 406 -2.55 -3.97 2.94
N TRP A 407 -2.67 -4.63 4.09
CA TRP A 407 -1.57 -4.80 5.03
C TRP A 407 -0.63 -5.87 4.51
N VAL A 408 0.61 -5.52 4.19
CA VAL A 408 1.58 -6.43 3.56
C VAL A 408 2.80 -6.63 4.44
N GLY A 409 3.32 -7.86 4.47
CA GLY A 409 4.59 -8.19 5.12
C GLY A 409 5.78 -7.52 4.43
N PHE A 410 6.97 -7.62 5.00
CA PHE A 410 8.18 -7.06 4.39
C PHE A 410 8.49 -7.73 3.06
N SER A 411 8.48 -9.07 3.02
CA SER A 411 8.80 -9.83 1.80
C SER A 411 7.76 -9.58 0.71
N GLU A 412 6.46 -9.50 1.06
CA GLU A 412 5.38 -9.17 0.13
C GLU A 412 5.50 -7.71 -0.36
N MET A 413 5.86 -6.76 0.51
CA MET A 413 6.10 -5.38 0.10
C MET A 413 7.25 -5.26 -0.90
N LYS A 414 8.33 -6.02 -0.69
CA LYS A 414 9.46 -6.08 -1.63
C LYS A 414 9.03 -6.66 -2.98
N MET A 415 8.24 -7.73 -2.98
CA MET A 415 7.67 -8.29 -4.22
C MET A 415 6.78 -7.26 -4.94
N MET A 416 5.91 -6.57 -4.22
CA MET A 416 5.06 -5.50 -4.77
C MET A 416 5.90 -4.37 -5.36
N HIS A 417 6.97 -3.97 -4.68
CA HIS A 417 7.92 -2.98 -5.18
C HIS A 417 8.54 -3.39 -6.52
N GLU A 418 9.01 -4.64 -6.63
CA GLU A 418 9.59 -5.16 -7.88
C GLU A 418 8.56 -5.18 -9.01
N ILE A 419 7.34 -5.65 -8.74
CA ILE A 419 6.23 -5.66 -9.71
C ILE A 419 5.91 -4.24 -10.18
N LEU A 420 5.72 -3.30 -9.26
CA LEU A 420 5.39 -1.90 -9.57
C LEU A 420 6.53 -1.20 -10.33
N THR A 421 7.78 -1.46 -9.95
CA THR A 421 8.95 -0.97 -10.70
C THR A 421 8.93 -1.49 -12.14
N GLY A 422 8.62 -2.77 -12.33
CA GLY A 422 8.47 -3.38 -13.64
C GLY A 422 7.29 -2.86 -14.45
N LEU A 423 6.27 -2.24 -13.83
CA LEU A 423 5.20 -1.53 -14.54
C LEU A 423 5.61 -0.13 -14.98
N VAL A 424 6.61 0.46 -14.31
CA VAL A 424 7.12 1.80 -14.56
C VAL A 424 8.23 1.82 -15.61
N SER A 425 9.01 0.75 -15.72
CA SER A 425 10.26 0.71 -16.51
C SER A 425 10.12 0.24 -17.97
N VAL A 426 8.92 0.08 -18.51
CA VAL A 426 8.71 -0.77 -19.71
C VAL A 426 8.10 0.00 -20.89
N ASP A 427 8.61 -0.29 -22.09
CA ASP A 427 7.97 -0.06 -23.38
C ASP A 427 6.69 -0.92 -23.44
N TYR A 428 5.52 -0.28 -23.54
CA TYR A 428 4.18 -0.91 -23.42
C TYR A 428 3.94 -2.12 -24.35
N SER A 429 4.84 -2.40 -25.29
CA SER A 429 4.81 -3.56 -26.18
C SER A 429 5.25 -4.91 -25.55
N ASP A 430 5.69 -4.93 -24.29
CA ASP A 430 6.37 -6.08 -23.69
C ASP A 430 5.46 -7.05 -22.89
N LYS A 431 5.66 -8.36 -23.08
CA LYS A 431 4.99 -9.44 -22.31
C LYS A 431 5.21 -9.29 -20.81
N HIS A 432 6.32 -8.68 -20.42
CA HIS A 432 6.67 -8.46 -19.02
C HIS A 432 5.69 -7.51 -18.31
N PHE A 433 5.19 -6.48 -19.00
CA PHE A 433 4.17 -5.57 -18.44
C PHE A 433 2.87 -6.33 -18.12
N ILE A 434 2.38 -7.14 -19.05
CA ILE A 434 1.17 -7.96 -18.87
C ILE A 434 1.36 -8.92 -17.68
N GLN A 435 2.50 -9.59 -17.59
CA GLN A 435 2.79 -10.50 -16.48
C GLN A 435 2.82 -9.78 -15.13
N ASN A 436 3.53 -8.65 -15.03
CA ASN A 436 3.60 -7.87 -13.79
C ASN A 436 2.22 -7.35 -13.39
N LEU A 437 1.43 -6.87 -14.36
CA LEU A 437 0.09 -6.37 -14.12
C LEU A 437 -0.85 -7.49 -13.65
N TYR A 438 -0.77 -8.66 -14.28
CA TYR A 438 -1.50 -9.84 -13.84
C TYR A 438 -1.16 -10.23 -12.40
N GLN A 439 0.13 -10.30 -12.05
CA GLN A 439 0.55 -10.62 -10.68
C GLN A 439 0.05 -9.58 -9.68
N PHE A 440 0.15 -8.29 -10.00
CA PHE A 440 -0.38 -7.22 -9.16
C PHE A 440 -1.89 -7.40 -8.93
N LEU A 441 -2.68 -7.50 -9.99
CA LEU A 441 -4.14 -7.63 -9.89
C LEU A 441 -4.55 -8.90 -9.15
N ARG A 442 -3.82 -10.00 -9.33
CA ARG A 442 -4.03 -11.25 -8.60
C ARG A 442 -3.81 -11.07 -7.10
N LEU A 443 -2.74 -10.39 -6.69
CA LEU A 443 -2.46 -10.13 -5.28
C LEU A 443 -3.52 -9.23 -4.64
N VAL A 444 -4.11 -8.31 -5.40
CA VAL A 444 -5.21 -7.46 -4.92
C VAL A 444 -6.52 -8.22 -4.79
N PHE A 445 -6.96 -8.90 -5.86
CA PHE A 445 -8.33 -9.44 -5.94
C PHE A 445 -8.50 -10.89 -5.46
N HIS A 446 -7.42 -11.68 -5.42
CA HIS A 446 -7.43 -13.09 -5.02
C HIS A 446 -6.61 -13.38 -3.77
N ARG A 447 -6.42 -12.36 -2.92
CA ARG A 447 -5.75 -12.54 -1.63
C ARG A 447 -6.59 -13.49 -0.78
N LYS A 448 -5.97 -14.61 -0.37
CA LYS A 448 -6.61 -15.65 0.46
C LYS A 448 -6.68 -15.23 1.92
#